data_AF-A0A6F9B168-F1
#
_entry.id   AF-A0A6F9B168-F1
#
_cell.length_a   1.000
_cell.length_b   1.000
_cell.length_c   1.000
_cell.angle_alpha   90.00
_cell.angle_beta   90.00
_cell.angle_gamma   90.00
#
_symmetry.space_group_name_H-M   'P 1'
#
loop_
_entity.id
_entity.type
_entity.pdbx_description
1 polymer ?
#
loop_
_entity_poly.entity_id
_entity_poly.type
_entity_poly.pdbx_seq_one_letter_code
_entity_poly.pdbx_strand_id
1 'polypeptide(L)'
;MGADWEEEEAGFNYATDLVKHIRSEFDDYFDICVAGYPTGHPEAESYDEDLRHLKEKVDAGADFIISQLFFRADTFLKFVRDCRAIGITCPILPGIFPIQGYQSLRQLVKLSKLEVPEEIMRVIEPIKDNDAAIRNYGIEQAVGMCRVLLESGEVPGLHFYTLNREVATMEVLRQLGLWIEDPRRTLPWAVSAHPKRKVEDVRPIFWASRPKSYIYRTQDWDDFPNGRWGNSSSPAFGELNDYYLFYLKSKSSKDTLLKMWGEELTSEQSVYEVFTSYITAQPNVAGHKVMCLPWNDDPLAPETNLLKDELDKVNRRGVLTINSQPSINGKPSSDPIVGWGPPGGYVFQKAYLEFFTSSENVTALLKVLKKYEPRVNYHIVNVHGQNTTNAHDMQPNAVTWGIFPGREIVQPTVVDPVSFLYWKDEAFALWIEQWAKLYEDESPSRMIIKYIHDNYFLVNLVDNDFPLDNCLWQVIDDMFELLDNPPEEQPTEQPAEQPTEEQSDKEQRAK
;
A
#
# COMPACT_ATOMS: atom_id res chain seq x y z
N MET A 1 -5.26 -6.19 -35.61
CA MET A 1 -5.48 -5.06 -36.54
C MET A 1 -6.89 -4.60 -36.25
N GLY A 2 -7.06 -3.33 -35.86
CA GLY A 2 -8.39 -2.72 -35.81
C GLY A 2 -8.96 -2.63 -37.23
N ALA A 3 -10.27 -2.52 -37.35
CA ALA A 3 -10.91 -2.23 -38.63
C ALA A 3 -10.36 -0.93 -39.23
N ASP A 4 -10.40 -0.80 -40.56
CA ASP A 4 -10.12 0.48 -41.22
C ASP A 4 -11.09 1.54 -40.68
N TRP A 5 -10.60 2.76 -40.44
CA TRP A 5 -11.40 3.83 -39.85
C TRP A 5 -12.41 4.35 -40.89
N GLU A 6 -13.68 4.49 -40.47
CA GLU A 6 -14.77 5.03 -41.28
C GLU A 6 -15.29 6.32 -40.63
N GLU A 7 -15.51 7.35 -41.44
CA GLU A 7 -16.03 8.65 -40.99
C GLU A 7 -17.50 8.50 -40.57
N GLU A 8 -17.86 8.96 -39.37
CA GLU A 8 -19.25 8.95 -38.87
C GLU A 8 -19.83 10.36 -38.91
N GLU A 9 -20.93 10.58 -39.65
CA GLU A 9 -21.58 11.90 -39.83
C GLU A 9 -21.97 12.62 -38.52
N ALA A 10 -22.11 11.87 -37.41
CA ALA A 10 -22.45 12.39 -36.09
C ALA A 10 -21.36 12.15 -35.03
N GLY A 11 -20.17 11.70 -35.45
CA GLY A 11 -19.06 11.33 -34.58
C GLY A 11 -17.94 12.38 -34.49
N PHE A 12 -16.91 12.05 -33.72
CA PHE A 12 -15.66 12.81 -33.71
C PHE A 12 -14.74 12.29 -34.81
N ASN A 13 -14.42 13.15 -35.79
CA ASN A 13 -13.63 12.76 -36.94
C ASN A 13 -12.14 13.03 -36.73
N TYR A 14 -11.80 14.04 -35.92
CA TYR A 14 -10.43 14.38 -35.59
C TYR A 14 -10.24 14.54 -34.08
N ALA A 15 -9.00 14.34 -33.62
CA ALA A 15 -8.63 14.61 -32.22
C ALA A 15 -8.93 16.06 -31.80
N THR A 16 -8.89 17.01 -32.74
CA THR A 16 -9.28 18.41 -32.51
C THR A 16 -10.72 18.53 -32.00
N ASP A 17 -11.64 17.70 -32.49
CA ASP A 17 -13.05 17.74 -32.09
C ASP A 17 -13.21 17.30 -30.63
N LEU A 18 -12.45 16.29 -30.21
CA LEU A 18 -12.39 15.84 -28.82
C LEU A 18 -11.78 16.91 -27.89
N VAL A 19 -10.71 17.60 -28.32
CA VAL A 19 -10.12 18.71 -27.55
C VAL A 19 -11.16 19.81 -27.33
N LYS A 20 -11.84 20.25 -28.40
CA LYS A 20 -12.91 21.26 -28.33
C LYS A 20 -14.05 20.82 -27.43
N HIS A 21 -14.46 19.56 -27.52
CA HIS A 21 -15.52 19.01 -26.69
C HIS A 21 -15.16 19.03 -25.21
N ILE A 22 -13.97 18.56 -24.83
CA ILE A 22 -13.52 18.57 -23.44
C ILE A 22 -13.46 20.00 -22.90
N ARG A 23 -12.92 20.96 -23.66
CA ARG A 23 -12.90 22.38 -23.27
C ARG A 23 -14.30 22.98 -23.17
N SER A 24 -15.23 22.58 -24.03
CA SER A 24 -16.62 23.05 -23.97
C SER A 24 -17.37 22.52 -22.73
N GLU A 25 -17.16 21.26 -22.37
CA GLU A 25 -17.91 20.60 -21.28
C GLU A 25 -17.26 20.81 -19.90
N PHE A 26 -15.94 20.89 -19.84
CA PHE A 26 -15.16 20.87 -18.59
C PHE A 26 -14.22 22.07 -18.41
N ASP A 27 -14.23 23.02 -19.35
CA ASP A 27 -13.41 24.24 -19.31
C ASP A 27 -11.92 23.90 -19.07
N ASP A 28 -11.29 24.53 -18.07
CA ASP A 28 -9.88 24.33 -17.71
C ASP A 28 -9.66 23.28 -16.60
N TYR A 29 -10.63 22.39 -16.37
CA TYR A 29 -10.51 21.39 -15.31
C TYR A 29 -9.46 20.30 -15.62
N PHE A 30 -9.30 19.94 -16.89
CA PHE A 30 -8.37 18.89 -17.34
C PHE A 30 -7.16 19.48 -18.06
N ASP A 31 -5.98 18.93 -17.78
CA ASP A 31 -4.83 19.08 -18.66
C ASP A 31 -4.98 18.12 -19.85
N ILE A 32 -4.82 18.62 -21.07
CA ILE A 32 -4.99 17.89 -22.33
C ILE A 32 -3.67 17.86 -23.10
N CYS A 33 -3.23 16.67 -23.50
CA CYS A 33 -2.10 16.52 -24.41
C CYS A 33 -2.52 15.92 -25.75
N VAL A 34 -1.80 16.28 -26.82
CA VAL A 34 -2.06 15.79 -28.18
C VAL A 34 -0.81 15.14 -28.78
N ALA A 35 -1.03 14.17 -29.67
CA ALA A 35 0.05 13.50 -30.38
C ALA A 35 0.62 14.39 -31.50
N GLY A 36 1.95 14.38 -31.65
CA GLY A 36 2.68 14.98 -32.77
C GLY A 36 3.60 13.97 -33.46
N TYR A 37 3.89 14.15 -34.75
CA TYR A 37 4.65 13.19 -35.55
C TYR A 37 5.89 13.85 -36.15
N PRO A 38 7.11 13.60 -35.60
CA PRO A 38 8.33 14.28 -36.05
C PRO A 38 8.66 14.11 -37.54
N THR A 39 8.17 13.04 -38.17
CA THR A 39 8.33 12.74 -39.60
C THR A 39 7.04 12.89 -40.42
N GLY A 40 5.98 13.46 -39.81
CA GLY A 40 4.64 13.55 -40.39
C GLY A 40 3.79 12.29 -40.17
N HIS A 41 2.49 12.48 -39.99
CA HIS A 41 1.53 11.38 -39.89
C HIS A 41 1.47 10.59 -41.21
N PRO A 42 1.45 9.25 -41.20
CA PRO A 42 1.45 8.44 -42.43
C PRO A 42 0.24 8.62 -43.35
N GLU A 43 -0.86 9.18 -42.84
CA GLU A 43 -2.10 9.45 -43.59
C GLU A 43 -2.26 10.92 -43.95
N ALA A 44 -1.32 11.78 -43.54
CA ALA A 44 -1.32 13.18 -43.95
C ALA A 44 -0.82 13.32 -45.40
N GLU A 45 -1.41 14.26 -46.14
CA GLU A 45 -1.00 14.54 -47.53
C GLU A 45 0.45 15.07 -47.62
N SER A 46 0.88 15.82 -46.60
CA SER A 46 2.25 16.32 -46.48
C SER A 46 2.61 16.61 -45.03
N TYR A 47 3.91 16.72 -44.76
CA TYR A 47 4.43 17.14 -43.45
C TYR A 47 3.92 18.53 -43.03
N ASP A 48 3.83 19.46 -43.97
CA ASP A 48 3.35 20.82 -43.71
C ASP A 48 1.84 20.84 -43.41
N GLU A 49 1.06 19.96 -44.04
CA GLU A 49 -0.36 19.73 -43.71
C GLU A 49 -0.51 19.23 -42.27
N ASP A 50 0.26 18.19 -41.91
CA ASP A 50 0.22 17.58 -40.57
C ASP A 50 0.60 18.58 -39.47
N LEU A 51 1.60 19.44 -39.74
CA LEU A 51 1.98 20.53 -38.85
C LEU A 51 0.86 21.58 -38.67
N ARG A 52 0.11 21.91 -39.74
CA ARG A 52 -1.04 22.81 -39.63
C ARG A 52 -2.16 22.21 -38.78
N HIS A 53 -2.49 20.93 -38.98
CA HIS A 53 -3.49 20.24 -38.15
C HIS A 53 -3.02 20.07 -36.70
N LEU A 54 -1.72 19.87 -36.47
CA LEU A 54 -1.15 19.89 -35.12
C LEU A 54 -1.37 21.26 -34.46
N LYS A 55 -1.14 22.35 -35.18
CA LYS A 55 -1.41 23.70 -34.68
C LYS A 55 -2.89 23.89 -34.37
N GLU A 56 -3.81 23.43 -35.22
CA GLU A 56 -5.25 23.50 -34.96
C GLU A 56 -5.65 22.77 -33.67
N LYS A 57 -5.06 21.58 -33.41
CA LYS A 57 -5.25 20.84 -32.16
C LYS A 57 -4.76 21.62 -30.94
N VAL A 58 -3.59 22.27 -31.05
CA VAL A 58 -3.03 23.09 -29.97
C VAL A 58 -3.89 24.32 -29.72
N ASP A 59 -4.25 25.06 -30.77
CA ASP A 59 -5.07 26.27 -30.70
C ASP A 59 -6.49 25.97 -30.18
N ALA A 60 -6.97 24.73 -30.32
CA ALA A 60 -8.23 24.27 -29.74
C ALA A 60 -8.20 24.10 -28.21
N GLY A 61 -7.02 24.15 -27.58
CA GLY A 61 -6.85 24.15 -26.12
C GLY A 61 -6.01 22.99 -25.57
N ALA A 62 -5.06 22.45 -26.32
CA ALA A 62 -4.12 21.45 -25.77
C ALA A 62 -2.94 22.11 -25.04
N ASP A 63 -2.54 21.54 -23.91
CA ASP A 63 -1.52 22.10 -23.00
C ASP A 63 -0.09 21.70 -23.35
N PHE A 64 0.10 20.53 -23.95
CA PHE A 64 1.40 20.07 -24.44
C PHE A 64 1.29 18.96 -25.50
N ILE A 65 2.41 18.69 -26.18
CA ILE A 65 2.52 17.67 -27.22
C ILE A 65 3.40 16.53 -26.72
N ILE A 66 2.99 15.29 -26.99
CA ILE A 66 3.88 14.10 -26.91
C ILE A 66 4.15 13.63 -28.33
N SER A 67 5.41 13.54 -28.72
CA SER A 67 5.77 13.09 -30.06
C SER A 67 5.69 11.57 -30.17
N GLN A 68 5.39 11.09 -31.37
CA GLN A 68 5.72 9.74 -31.80
C GLN A 68 7.24 9.50 -31.70
N LEU A 69 7.63 8.23 -31.61
CA LEU A 69 9.03 7.82 -31.57
C LEU A 69 9.83 8.21 -32.82
N PHE A 70 11.14 8.30 -32.64
CA PHE A 70 12.11 8.60 -33.68
C PHE A 70 13.45 7.94 -33.33
N PHE A 71 14.33 7.78 -34.32
CA PHE A 71 15.62 7.10 -34.14
C PHE A 71 16.83 8.04 -34.10
N ARG A 72 16.65 9.32 -34.43
CA ARG A 72 17.71 10.34 -34.46
C ARG A 72 17.24 11.61 -33.77
N ALA A 73 18.05 12.16 -32.87
CA ALA A 73 17.73 13.39 -32.13
C ALA A 73 17.43 14.57 -33.07
N ASP A 74 18.20 14.70 -34.16
CA ASP A 74 18.02 15.78 -35.14
C ASP A 74 16.63 15.80 -35.79
N THR A 75 15.99 14.63 -35.96
CA THR A 75 14.62 14.53 -36.47
C THR A 75 13.65 15.26 -35.56
N PHE A 76 13.78 15.03 -34.25
CA PHE A 76 12.92 15.67 -33.26
C PHE A 76 13.25 17.17 -33.11
N LEU A 77 14.53 17.55 -33.06
CA LEU A 77 14.93 18.96 -32.96
C LEU A 77 14.50 19.78 -34.18
N LYS A 78 14.52 19.18 -35.37
CA LYS A 78 13.92 19.80 -36.56
C LYS A 78 12.41 20.02 -36.37
N PHE A 79 11.69 18.99 -35.93
CA PHE A 79 10.25 19.09 -35.67
C PHE A 79 9.91 20.19 -34.65
N VAL A 80 10.69 20.32 -33.56
CA VAL A 80 10.50 21.41 -32.60
C VAL A 80 10.65 22.77 -33.27
N ARG A 81 11.73 22.99 -34.05
CA ARG A 81 11.94 24.24 -34.79
C ARG A 81 10.80 24.56 -35.75
N ASP A 82 10.30 23.56 -36.47
CA ASP A 82 9.20 23.74 -37.42
C ASP A 82 7.88 24.07 -36.68
N CYS A 83 7.59 23.41 -35.56
CA CYS A 83 6.47 23.77 -34.69
C CYS A 83 6.57 25.21 -34.16
N ARG A 84 7.77 25.65 -33.75
CA ARG A 84 7.98 27.04 -33.30
C ARG A 84 7.79 28.03 -34.45
N ALA A 85 8.24 27.71 -35.66
CA ALA A 85 8.10 28.56 -36.83
C ALA A 85 6.63 28.86 -37.20
N ILE A 86 5.70 27.93 -36.90
CA ILE A 86 4.26 28.11 -37.11
C ILE A 86 3.52 28.66 -35.88
N GLY A 87 4.23 28.99 -34.80
CA GLY A 87 3.67 29.63 -33.61
C GLY A 87 3.12 28.68 -32.54
N ILE A 88 3.45 27.39 -32.56
CA ILE A 88 3.15 26.50 -31.43
C ILE A 88 4.13 26.85 -30.30
N THR A 89 3.60 27.22 -29.13
CA THR A 89 4.41 27.66 -27.97
C THR A 89 4.40 26.68 -26.79
N CYS A 90 3.46 25.73 -26.77
CA CYS A 90 3.35 24.75 -25.68
C CYS A 90 4.56 23.79 -25.61
N PRO A 91 4.82 23.14 -24.47
CA PRO A 91 5.86 22.13 -24.32
C PRO A 91 5.69 20.97 -25.32
N ILE A 92 6.81 20.46 -25.84
CA ILE A 92 6.84 19.29 -26.73
C ILE A 92 7.77 18.24 -26.10
N LEU A 93 7.21 17.08 -25.74
CA LEU A 93 7.91 15.98 -25.12
C LEU A 93 8.33 14.94 -26.18
N PRO A 94 9.62 14.59 -26.28
CA PRO A 94 10.08 13.53 -27.16
C PRO A 94 9.65 12.14 -26.67
N GLY A 95 8.99 11.38 -27.54
CA GLY A 95 8.72 9.95 -27.35
C GLY A 95 9.96 9.10 -27.63
N ILE A 96 10.47 8.42 -26.60
CA ILE A 96 11.67 7.60 -26.64
C ILE A 96 11.28 6.13 -26.52
N PHE A 97 11.74 5.31 -27.46
CA PHE A 97 11.57 3.86 -27.42
C PHE A 97 12.93 3.17 -27.26
N PRO A 98 13.28 2.69 -26.06
CA PRO A 98 14.46 1.85 -25.88
C PRO A 98 14.24 0.50 -26.57
N ILE A 99 15.13 0.13 -27.50
CA ILE A 99 15.03 -1.16 -28.21
C ILE A 99 15.37 -2.29 -27.22
N GLN A 100 14.46 -3.24 -27.03
CA GLN A 100 14.62 -4.32 -26.03
C GLN A 100 14.63 -5.74 -26.62
N GLY A 101 14.55 -5.86 -27.96
CA GLY A 101 14.50 -7.14 -28.67
C GLY A 101 14.09 -6.96 -30.13
N TYR A 102 14.40 -7.97 -30.97
CA TYR A 102 14.18 -7.89 -32.41
C TYR A 102 12.69 -7.82 -32.78
N GLN A 103 11.87 -8.64 -32.12
CA GLN A 103 10.43 -8.69 -32.37
C GLN A 103 9.74 -7.38 -31.98
N SER A 104 10.12 -6.77 -30.84
CA SER A 104 9.58 -5.48 -30.40
C SER A 104 9.88 -4.38 -31.41
N LEU A 105 11.10 -4.34 -31.95
CA LEU A 105 11.47 -3.41 -33.01
C LEU A 105 10.59 -3.60 -34.25
N ARG A 106 10.42 -4.85 -34.72
CA ARG A 106 9.58 -5.14 -35.90
C ARG A 106 8.10 -4.80 -35.69
N GLN A 107 7.54 -5.10 -34.52
CA GLN A 107 6.15 -4.78 -34.21
C GLN A 107 5.91 -3.28 -34.20
N LEU A 108 6.82 -2.52 -33.59
CA LEU A 108 6.73 -1.09 -33.46
C LEU A 108 6.90 -0.36 -34.80
N VAL A 109 7.81 -0.82 -35.65
CA VAL A 109 7.93 -0.38 -37.05
C VAL A 109 6.64 -0.58 -37.82
N LYS A 110 6.01 -1.77 -37.66
CA LYS A 110 4.74 -2.07 -38.32
C LYS A 110 3.61 -1.15 -37.84
N LEU A 111 3.57 -0.81 -36.55
CA LEU A 111 2.54 0.03 -35.96
C LEU A 111 2.75 1.53 -36.26
N SER A 112 3.99 1.99 -36.27
CA SER A 112 4.33 3.41 -36.46
C SER A 112 4.50 3.79 -37.94
N LYS A 113 4.56 2.81 -38.85
CA LYS A 113 4.91 3.00 -40.28
C LYS A 113 6.24 3.74 -40.48
N LEU A 114 7.12 3.72 -39.47
CA LEU A 114 8.45 4.33 -39.49
C LEU A 114 9.49 3.37 -40.06
N GLU A 115 10.43 3.89 -40.84
CA GLU A 115 11.59 3.11 -41.29
C GLU A 115 12.70 3.11 -40.23
N VAL A 116 13.22 1.93 -39.91
CA VAL A 116 14.40 1.83 -39.04
C VAL A 116 15.63 2.23 -39.85
N PRO A 117 16.45 3.17 -39.36
CA PRO A 117 17.69 3.53 -40.03
C PRO A 117 18.60 2.32 -40.28
N GLU A 118 19.24 2.30 -41.45
CA GLU A 118 20.07 1.18 -41.89
C GLU A 118 21.23 0.91 -40.91
N GLU A 119 21.78 1.96 -40.29
CA GLU A 119 22.83 1.84 -39.27
C GLU A 119 22.38 1.04 -38.05
N ILE A 120 21.11 1.13 -37.65
CA ILE A 120 20.55 0.36 -36.54
C ILE A 120 20.37 -1.10 -36.97
N MET A 121 19.82 -1.32 -38.16
CA MET A 121 19.59 -2.68 -38.69
C MET A 121 20.89 -3.44 -38.92
N ARG A 122 21.96 -2.77 -39.38
CA ARG A 122 23.29 -3.38 -39.56
C ARG A 122 23.88 -3.92 -38.26
N VAL A 123 23.57 -3.30 -37.12
CA VAL A 123 24.02 -3.77 -35.80
C VAL A 123 23.11 -4.85 -35.23
N ILE A 124 21.79 -4.71 -35.41
CA ILE A 124 20.79 -5.60 -34.80
C ILE A 124 20.67 -6.94 -35.55
N GLU A 125 20.71 -6.96 -36.88
CA GLU A 125 20.47 -8.18 -37.67
C GLU A 125 21.46 -9.33 -37.35
N PRO A 126 22.78 -9.08 -37.14
CA PRO A 126 23.72 -10.12 -36.70
C PRO A 126 23.45 -10.68 -35.29
N ILE A 127 22.77 -9.93 -34.43
CA ILE A 127 22.48 -10.29 -33.03
C ILE A 127 20.99 -10.57 -32.80
N LYS A 128 20.20 -10.78 -33.87
CA LYS A 128 18.73 -10.87 -33.81
C LYS A 128 18.17 -11.94 -32.88
N ASP A 129 18.94 -13.01 -32.65
CA ASP A 129 18.58 -14.12 -31.78
C ASP A 129 19.14 -13.96 -30.35
N ASN A 130 19.71 -12.79 -30.02
CA ASN A 130 20.26 -12.46 -28.71
C ASN A 130 19.64 -11.16 -28.17
N ASP A 131 18.47 -11.29 -27.55
CA ASP A 131 17.72 -10.17 -26.97
C ASP A 131 18.51 -9.40 -25.90
N ALA A 132 19.41 -10.06 -25.16
CA ALA A 132 20.24 -9.39 -24.17
C ALA A 132 21.23 -8.43 -24.83
N ALA A 133 21.89 -8.85 -25.93
CA ALA A 133 22.77 -7.99 -26.70
C ALA A 133 22.00 -6.84 -27.36
N ILE A 134 20.82 -7.12 -27.93
CA ILE A 134 19.97 -6.08 -28.53
C ILE A 134 19.54 -5.05 -27.49
N ARG A 135 19.15 -5.49 -26.29
CA ARG A 135 18.76 -4.59 -25.20
C ARG A 135 19.93 -3.68 -24.78
N ASN A 136 21.14 -4.22 -24.65
CA ASN A 136 22.30 -3.40 -24.29
C ASN A 136 22.59 -2.34 -25.36
N TYR A 137 22.54 -2.71 -26.64
CA TYR A 137 22.63 -1.76 -27.74
C TYR A 137 21.52 -0.70 -27.69
N GLY A 138 20.27 -1.10 -27.44
CA GLY A 138 19.14 -0.19 -27.34
C GLY A 138 19.25 0.79 -26.16
N ILE A 139 19.84 0.36 -25.05
CA ILE A 139 20.16 1.24 -23.91
C ILE A 139 21.19 2.29 -24.34
N GLU A 140 22.32 1.88 -24.93
CA GLU A 140 23.38 2.78 -25.37
C GLU A 140 22.87 3.81 -26.39
N GLN A 141 22.09 3.35 -27.37
CA GLN A 141 21.49 4.22 -28.40
C GLN A 141 20.52 5.22 -27.77
N ALA A 142 19.64 4.77 -26.87
CA ALA A 142 18.68 5.63 -26.20
C ALA A 142 19.38 6.67 -25.30
N VAL A 143 20.40 6.28 -24.54
CA VAL A 143 21.21 7.19 -23.70
C VAL A 143 21.88 8.25 -24.58
N GLY A 144 22.53 7.86 -25.67
CA GLY A 144 23.17 8.79 -26.59
C GLY A 144 22.19 9.81 -27.17
N MET A 145 21.04 9.34 -27.64
CA MET A 145 19.98 10.19 -28.18
C MET A 145 19.41 11.14 -27.12
N CYS A 146 19.11 10.63 -25.91
CA CYS A 146 18.56 11.42 -24.83
C CYS A 146 19.53 12.50 -24.33
N ARG A 147 20.85 12.23 -24.28
CA ARG A 147 21.85 13.25 -23.94
C ARG A 147 21.83 14.41 -24.93
N VAL A 148 21.84 14.12 -26.23
CA VAL A 148 21.75 15.17 -27.27
C VAL A 148 20.47 16.00 -27.11
N LEU A 149 19.33 15.34 -26.85
CA LEU A 149 18.06 16.03 -26.62
C LEU A 149 18.12 16.93 -25.37
N LEU A 150 18.57 16.42 -24.23
CA LEU A 150 18.66 17.18 -22.98
C LEU A 150 19.66 18.35 -23.10
N GLU A 151 20.82 18.12 -23.71
CA GLU A 151 21.86 19.13 -23.92
C GLU A 151 21.45 20.24 -24.90
N SER A 152 20.47 19.99 -25.78
CA SER A 152 19.94 21.01 -26.69
C SER A 152 19.26 22.17 -25.95
N GLY A 153 18.75 21.93 -24.74
CA GLY A 153 17.94 22.89 -23.99
C GLY A 153 16.52 23.11 -24.56
N GLU A 154 16.14 22.41 -25.63
CA GLU A 154 14.81 22.54 -26.27
C GLU A 154 13.75 21.60 -25.67
N VAL A 155 14.15 20.58 -24.90
CA VAL A 155 13.25 19.57 -24.32
C VAL A 155 13.05 19.76 -22.81
N PRO A 156 11.81 19.78 -22.31
CA PRO A 156 11.54 19.93 -20.88
C PRO A 156 11.53 18.59 -20.13
N GLY A 157 11.54 17.46 -20.84
CA GLY A 157 11.49 16.11 -20.26
C GLY A 157 11.60 15.03 -21.34
N LEU A 158 11.48 13.77 -20.94
CA LEU A 158 11.55 12.60 -21.82
C LEU A 158 10.33 11.69 -21.56
N HIS A 159 9.67 11.22 -22.62
CA HIS A 159 8.54 10.29 -22.52
C HIS A 159 8.97 8.90 -22.99
N PHE A 160 9.00 7.89 -22.10
CA PHE A 160 9.48 6.55 -22.45
C PHE A 160 8.35 5.57 -22.74
N TYR A 161 8.40 4.92 -23.91
CA TYR A 161 7.55 3.78 -24.25
C TYR A 161 8.11 2.50 -23.61
N THR A 162 7.59 2.12 -22.45
CA THR A 162 8.14 1.02 -21.64
C THR A 162 7.75 -0.37 -22.14
N LEU A 163 6.63 -0.49 -22.87
CA LEU A 163 6.02 -1.76 -23.26
C LEU A 163 5.84 -2.73 -22.07
N ASN A 164 5.50 -2.20 -20.90
CA ASN A 164 5.35 -2.95 -19.64
C ASN A 164 6.62 -3.69 -19.20
N ARG A 165 7.80 -3.18 -19.56
CA ARG A 165 9.12 -3.71 -19.15
C ARG A 165 9.94 -2.61 -18.48
N GLU A 166 10.58 -2.94 -17.36
CA GLU A 166 11.28 -1.95 -16.52
C GLU A 166 12.77 -1.81 -16.84
N VAL A 167 13.47 -2.92 -17.16
CA VAL A 167 14.94 -3.00 -17.12
C VAL A 167 15.63 -1.96 -18.00
N ALA A 168 15.24 -1.86 -19.27
CA ALA A 168 15.90 -0.95 -20.21
C ALA A 168 15.65 0.52 -19.86
N THR A 169 14.41 0.88 -19.54
CA THR A 169 14.04 2.25 -19.20
C THR A 169 14.73 2.72 -17.92
N MET A 170 14.77 1.88 -16.88
CA MET A 170 15.47 2.21 -15.63
C MET A 170 16.96 2.43 -15.87
N GLU A 171 17.61 1.56 -16.64
CA GLU A 171 19.04 1.68 -16.91
C GLU A 171 19.37 2.96 -17.71
N VAL A 172 18.55 3.31 -18.70
CA VAL A 172 18.68 4.59 -19.43
C VAL A 172 18.56 5.76 -18.45
N LEU A 173 17.55 5.79 -17.59
CA LEU A 173 17.35 6.86 -16.62
C LEU A 173 18.52 6.99 -15.62
N ARG A 174 19.09 5.87 -15.16
CA ARG A 174 20.28 5.84 -14.31
C ARG A 174 21.51 6.43 -15.00
N GLN A 175 21.79 6.01 -16.23
CA GLN A 175 22.95 6.51 -17.00
C GLN A 175 22.81 7.99 -17.42
N LEU A 176 21.58 8.51 -17.43
CA LEU A 176 21.29 9.94 -17.62
C LEU A 176 21.33 10.74 -16.31
N GLY A 177 21.47 10.09 -15.15
CA GLY A 177 21.42 10.76 -13.84
C GLY A 177 20.02 11.27 -13.46
N LEU A 178 18.97 10.72 -14.08
CA LEU A 178 17.57 11.10 -13.86
C LEU A 178 16.82 10.14 -12.92
N TRP A 179 17.46 9.04 -12.52
CA TRP A 179 16.89 8.09 -11.57
C TRP A 179 17.31 8.41 -10.13
N ILE A 180 16.34 8.48 -9.22
CA ILE A 180 16.59 8.63 -7.78
C ILE A 180 16.57 7.23 -7.17
N GLU A 181 17.73 6.71 -6.74
CA GLU A 181 17.85 5.33 -6.22
C GLU A 181 17.17 5.11 -4.87
N ASP A 182 17.28 6.08 -3.96
CA ASP A 182 16.69 6.01 -2.63
C ASP A 182 15.77 7.22 -2.39
N PRO A 183 14.56 7.21 -3.00
CA PRO A 183 13.62 8.28 -2.83
C PRO A 183 13.13 8.29 -1.39
N ARG A 184 13.34 9.42 -0.70
CA ARG A 184 12.87 9.58 0.67
C ARG A 184 11.35 9.58 0.73
N ARG A 185 10.80 8.83 1.67
CA ARG A 185 9.37 8.79 1.93
C ARG A 185 8.94 10.11 2.58
N THR A 186 7.91 10.74 2.03
CA THR A 186 7.37 12.00 2.58
C THR A 186 6.65 11.78 3.91
N LEU A 187 5.95 10.66 4.04
CA LEU A 187 5.25 10.18 5.24
C LEU A 187 5.55 8.67 5.43
N PRO A 188 5.25 8.07 6.59
CA PRO A 188 5.37 6.62 6.79
C PRO A 188 4.51 5.77 5.84
N TRP A 189 3.57 6.38 5.13
CA TRP A 189 2.67 5.74 4.16
C TRP A 189 2.63 6.52 2.84
N ALA A 190 2.22 5.85 1.76
CA ALA A 190 2.14 6.45 0.43
C ALA A 190 0.95 7.42 0.29
N VAL A 191 1.23 8.65 -0.17
CA VAL A 191 0.24 9.70 -0.37
C VAL A 191 -0.65 9.40 -1.58
N SER A 192 -1.95 9.64 -1.45
CA SER A 192 -2.88 9.50 -2.57
C SER A 192 -2.72 10.67 -3.54
N ALA A 193 -2.72 10.38 -4.84
CA ALA A 193 -2.71 11.42 -5.88
C ALA A 193 -4.10 12.04 -6.14
N HIS A 194 -5.16 11.55 -5.49
CA HIS A 194 -6.51 12.06 -5.70
C HIS A 194 -6.64 13.52 -5.20
N PRO A 195 -7.17 14.46 -6.01
CA PRO A 195 -7.21 15.88 -5.64
C PRO A 195 -7.89 16.19 -4.31
N LYS A 196 -8.96 15.46 -3.95
CA LYS A 196 -9.66 15.63 -2.66
C LYS A 196 -8.80 15.27 -1.43
N ARG A 197 -7.75 14.44 -1.60
CA ARG A 197 -6.92 13.93 -0.49
C ARG A 197 -5.61 14.67 -0.32
N LYS A 198 -5.40 15.79 -1.03
CA LYS A 198 -4.15 16.57 -0.99
C LYS A 198 -3.72 17.00 0.42
N VAL A 199 -4.68 17.17 1.33
CA VAL A 199 -4.46 17.63 2.71
C VAL A 199 -4.37 16.50 3.72
N GLU A 200 -4.59 15.25 3.31
CA GLU A 200 -4.55 14.10 4.20
C GLU A 200 -3.10 13.85 4.66
N ASP A 201 -2.85 13.96 5.96
CA ASP A 201 -1.50 13.78 6.53
C ASP A 201 -1.45 12.91 7.79
N VAL A 202 -2.59 12.41 8.28
CA VAL A 202 -2.69 11.52 9.45
C VAL A 202 -3.67 10.37 9.22
N ARG A 203 -3.28 9.15 9.63
CA ARG A 203 -4.08 7.92 9.51
C ARG A 203 -4.01 7.03 10.75
N PRO A 204 -5.03 6.18 11.00
CA PRO A 204 -4.93 5.11 11.98
C PRO A 204 -3.93 4.04 11.52
N ILE A 205 -3.14 3.49 12.44
CA ILE A 205 -2.08 2.52 12.13
C ILE A 205 -2.59 1.18 11.57
N PHE A 206 -3.86 0.85 11.81
CA PHE A 206 -4.44 -0.47 11.57
C PHE A 206 -4.38 -0.93 10.10
N TRP A 207 -4.48 0.00 9.15
CA TRP A 207 -4.41 -0.29 7.71
C TRP A 207 -3.00 -0.12 7.10
N ALA A 208 -1.94 -0.09 7.90
CA ALA A 208 -0.57 0.11 7.41
C ALA A 208 -0.19 -0.88 6.30
N SER A 209 -0.53 -2.17 6.44
CA SER A 209 -0.30 -3.20 5.42
C SER A 209 -1.40 -3.31 4.37
N ARG A 210 -2.50 -2.53 4.49
CA ARG A 210 -3.68 -2.60 3.62
C ARG A 210 -4.14 -1.20 3.16
N PRO A 211 -3.24 -0.37 2.58
CA PRO A 211 -3.56 1.01 2.23
C PRO A 211 -4.69 1.12 1.19
N LYS A 212 -4.82 0.14 0.28
CA LYS A 212 -5.90 0.12 -0.71
C LYS A 212 -7.28 -0.05 -0.07
N SER A 213 -7.39 -0.90 0.96
CA SER A 213 -8.61 -1.05 1.74
C SER A 213 -8.98 0.27 2.41
N TYR A 214 -8.03 0.91 3.10
CA TYR A 214 -8.25 2.21 3.73
C TYR A 214 -8.76 3.27 2.73
N ILE A 215 -8.13 3.39 1.56
CA ILE A 215 -8.55 4.35 0.52
C ILE A 215 -9.98 4.07 0.07
N TYR A 216 -10.34 2.81 -0.17
CA TYR A 216 -11.70 2.43 -0.54
C TYR A 216 -12.71 2.77 0.55
N ARG A 217 -12.43 2.43 1.82
CA ARG A 217 -13.35 2.67 2.94
C ARG A 217 -13.54 4.15 3.29
N THR A 218 -12.65 5.01 2.81
CA THR A 218 -12.69 6.46 3.05
C THR A 218 -12.92 7.25 1.77
N GLN A 219 -13.23 6.60 0.64
CA GLN A 219 -13.35 7.28 -0.67
C GLN A 219 -14.51 8.28 -0.73
N ASP A 220 -15.57 8.00 0.04
CA ASP A 220 -16.79 8.80 0.09
C ASP A 220 -16.75 9.90 1.17
N TRP A 221 -15.60 10.09 1.82
CA TRP A 221 -15.41 11.22 2.74
C TRP A 221 -15.31 12.54 1.97
N ASP A 222 -15.99 13.57 2.48
CA ASP A 222 -15.94 14.92 1.93
C ASP A 222 -14.60 15.61 2.27
N ASP A 223 -14.16 15.47 3.53
CA ASP A 223 -12.93 16.04 4.07
C ASP A 223 -12.00 14.97 4.65
N PHE A 224 -10.70 15.22 4.59
CA PHE A 224 -9.67 14.30 5.10
C PHE A 224 -8.88 14.93 6.27
N PRO A 225 -8.54 14.13 7.30
CA PRO A 225 -7.80 14.64 8.47
C PRO A 225 -6.46 15.29 8.13
N ASN A 226 -6.23 16.47 8.73
CA ASN A 226 -5.03 17.28 8.60
C ASN A 226 -4.53 17.69 10.00
N GLY A 227 -3.25 17.44 10.27
CA GLY A 227 -2.55 17.79 11.51
C GLY A 227 -2.90 16.86 12.67
N ARG A 228 -4.15 16.87 13.15
CA ARG A 228 -4.62 15.94 14.19
C ARG A 228 -5.71 15.05 13.64
N TRP A 229 -5.72 13.79 14.07
CA TRP A 229 -6.89 12.94 13.86
C TRP A 229 -8.07 13.54 14.64
N GLY A 230 -9.06 14.03 13.90
CA GLY A 230 -10.24 14.67 14.46
C GLY A 230 -11.19 13.66 15.09
N ASN A 231 -12.38 14.11 15.48
CA ASN A 231 -13.43 13.22 15.97
C ASN A 231 -13.91 12.32 14.82
N SER A 232 -13.47 11.06 14.79
CA SER A 232 -13.79 10.04 13.77
C SER A 232 -15.27 9.62 13.76
N SER A 233 -16.11 10.25 14.60
CA SER A 233 -17.55 10.04 14.62
C SER A 233 -18.30 10.65 13.41
N SER A 234 -17.63 11.34 12.49
CA SER A 234 -18.30 12.17 11.47
C SER A 234 -17.42 12.41 10.24
N PRO A 235 -17.07 11.39 9.40
CA PRO A 235 -17.96 10.38 8.80
C PRO A 235 -17.53 8.92 9.06
N ALA A 236 -18.49 7.98 9.14
CA ALA A 236 -18.20 6.57 9.35
C ALA A 236 -17.36 5.97 8.21
N PHE A 237 -16.46 5.03 8.52
CA PHE A 237 -15.83 4.20 7.49
C PHE A 237 -16.91 3.44 6.73
N GLY A 238 -16.78 3.33 5.40
CA GLY A 238 -17.70 2.54 4.58
C GLY A 238 -17.82 1.09 5.08
N GLU A 239 -19.04 0.55 5.00
CA GLU A 239 -19.35 -0.84 5.34
C GLU A 239 -18.69 -1.83 4.37
N LEU A 240 -18.50 -3.06 4.86
CA LEU A 240 -17.95 -4.19 4.11
C LEU A 240 -19.01 -4.77 3.14
N ASN A 241 -19.33 -4.05 2.06
CA ASN A 241 -20.26 -4.51 1.02
C ASN A 241 -19.61 -5.55 0.08
N ASP A 242 -20.38 -6.27 -0.75
CA ASP A 242 -19.88 -7.34 -1.63
C ASP A 242 -18.71 -6.95 -2.56
N TYR A 243 -18.65 -5.68 -3.02
CA TYR A 243 -17.53 -5.16 -3.81
C TYR A 243 -16.21 -5.13 -3.03
N TYR A 244 -16.28 -5.08 -1.70
CA TYR A 244 -15.14 -5.12 -0.81
C TYR A 244 -14.41 -6.47 -0.82
N LEU A 245 -15.10 -7.56 -1.16
CA LEU A 245 -14.50 -8.89 -1.26
C LEU A 245 -13.31 -8.90 -2.24
N PHE A 246 -13.29 -8.01 -3.24
CA PHE A 246 -12.13 -7.84 -4.11
C PHE A 246 -10.87 -7.43 -3.35
N TYR A 247 -10.98 -6.50 -2.40
CA TYR A 247 -9.86 -6.07 -1.55
C TYR A 247 -9.47 -7.11 -0.51
N LEU A 248 -10.38 -8.04 -0.17
CA LEU A 248 -10.09 -9.18 0.70
C LEU A 248 -9.41 -10.34 -0.03
N LYS A 249 -9.28 -10.33 -1.37
CA LYS A 249 -8.57 -11.38 -2.10
C LYS A 249 -7.06 -11.17 -2.06
N SER A 250 -6.32 -12.24 -1.80
CA SER A 250 -4.86 -12.23 -1.92
C SER A 250 -4.45 -12.16 -3.40
N LYS A 251 -3.25 -11.63 -3.65
CA LYS A 251 -2.59 -11.64 -4.96
C LYS A 251 -2.13 -13.06 -5.36
N SER A 252 -1.95 -13.94 -4.38
CA SER A 252 -1.44 -15.30 -4.56
C SER A 252 -2.54 -16.28 -4.96
N SER A 253 -2.18 -17.32 -5.73
CA SER A 253 -3.11 -18.39 -6.07
C SER A 253 -3.40 -19.30 -4.88
N LYS A 254 -4.58 -19.95 -4.88
CA LYS A 254 -4.99 -20.91 -3.84
C LYS A 254 -3.92 -21.99 -3.56
N ASP A 255 -3.34 -22.57 -4.61
CA ASP A 255 -2.30 -23.60 -4.50
C ASP A 255 -1.03 -23.07 -3.82
N THR A 256 -0.62 -21.83 -4.13
CA THR A 256 0.53 -21.20 -3.49
C THR A 256 0.28 -20.93 -2.01
N LEU A 257 -0.93 -20.46 -1.67
CA LEU A 257 -1.33 -20.21 -0.28
C LEU A 257 -1.37 -21.51 0.53
N LEU A 258 -1.94 -22.60 0.00
CA LEU A 258 -1.97 -23.91 0.67
C LEU A 258 -0.56 -24.43 0.97
N LYS A 259 0.39 -24.28 0.03
CA LYS A 259 1.80 -24.68 0.24
C LYS A 259 2.49 -23.87 1.33
N MET A 260 2.14 -22.59 1.49
CA MET A 260 2.72 -21.72 2.53
C MET A 260 2.05 -21.95 3.89
N TRP A 261 0.71 -21.98 3.94
CA TRP A 261 -0.08 -21.95 5.17
C TRP A 261 -0.50 -23.34 5.67
N GLY A 262 -0.18 -24.40 4.91
CA GLY A 262 -0.49 -25.78 5.24
C GLY A 262 -1.68 -26.31 4.44
N GLU A 263 -1.48 -27.44 3.77
CA GLU A 263 -2.54 -28.16 3.05
C GLU A 263 -3.57 -28.76 4.02
N GLU A 264 -3.13 -29.13 5.22
CA GLU A 264 -3.95 -29.58 6.34
C GLU A 264 -3.47 -28.94 7.64
N LEU A 265 -4.41 -28.60 8.53
CA LEU A 265 -4.13 -28.10 9.88
C LEU A 265 -4.62 -29.13 10.90
N THR A 266 -3.78 -29.46 11.89
CA THR A 266 -4.10 -30.48 12.88
C THR A 266 -4.51 -29.89 14.23
N SER A 267 -4.07 -28.67 14.53
CA SER A 267 -4.39 -27.93 15.75
C SER A 267 -4.15 -26.43 15.54
N GLU A 268 -4.48 -25.62 16.55
CA GLU A 268 -4.13 -24.19 16.58
C GLU A 268 -2.61 -23.95 16.47
N GLN A 269 -1.79 -24.89 16.98
CA GLN A 269 -0.34 -24.80 16.86
C GLN A 269 0.13 -24.77 15.39
N SER A 270 -0.58 -25.47 14.49
CA SER A 270 -0.29 -25.41 13.05
C SER A 270 -0.41 -23.99 12.51
N VAL A 271 -1.35 -23.20 13.04
CA VAL A 271 -1.52 -21.79 12.66
C VAL A 271 -0.39 -20.94 13.24
N TYR A 272 0.02 -21.19 14.49
CA TYR A 272 1.09 -20.43 15.16
C TYR A 272 2.43 -20.57 14.42
N GLU A 273 2.70 -21.78 13.89
CA GLU A 273 3.89 -22.07 13.09
C GLU A 273 3.93 -21.29 11.77
N VAL A 274 2.77 -20.98 11.16
CA VAL A 274 2.71 -20.18 9.93
C VAL A 274 3.11 -18.73 10.21
N PHE A 275 2.59 -18.13 11.29
CA PHE A 275 2.99 -16.78 11.73
C PHE A 275 4.49 -16.73 12.06
N THR A 276 4.97 -17.73 12.79
CA THR A 276 6.39 -17.91 13.12
C THR A 276 7.26 -18.00 11.85
N SER A 277 6.84 -18.78 10.86
CA SER A 277 7.57 -18.94 9.60
C SER A 277 7.61 -17.66 8.78
N TYR A 278 6.53 -16.87 8.81
CA TYR A 278 6.47 -15.54 8.19
C TYR A 278 7.48 -14.58 8.83
N ILE A 279 7.50 -14.49 10.16
CA ILE A 279 8.43 -13.61 10.89
C ILE A 279 9.89 -14.03 10.72
N THR A 280 10.16 -15.32 10.87
CA THR A 280 11.53 -15.85 10.82
C THR A 280 12.09 -15.91 9.39
N ALA A 281 11.23 -15.87 8.37
CA ALA A 281 11.52 -16.12 6.96
C ALA A 281 12.15 -17.50 6.70
N GLN A 282 11.96 -18.45 7.63
CA GLN A 282 12.39 -19.83 7.49
C GLN A 282 11.36 -20.63 6.67
N PRO A 283 11.79 -21.66 5.93
CA PRO A 283 10.87 -22.58 5.29
C PRO A 283 10.00 -23.29 6.32
N ASN A 284 8.72 -23.51 5.99
CA ASN A 284 7.82 -24.37 6.74
C ASN A 284 8.25 -25.85 6.64
N VAL A 285 7.52 -26.74 7.31
CA VAL A 285 7.79 -28.18 7.31
C VAL A 285 7.83 -28.83 5.92
N ALA A 286 7.15 -28.24 4.93
CA ALA A 286 7.13 -28.69 3.54
C ALA A 286 8.21 -28.03 2.66
N GLY A 287 9.12 -27.24 3.23
CA GLY A 287 10.22 -26.58 2.52
C GLY A 287 9.83 -25.28 1.80
N HIS A 288 8.63 -24.74 2.02
CA HIS A 288 8.16 -23.51 1.41
C HIS A 288 8.29 -22.32 2.37
N LYS A 289 8.80 -21.19 1.90
CA LYS A 289 8.83 -19.96 2.70
C LYS A 289 7.45 -19.32 2.74
N VAL A 290 7.02 -18.88 3.92
CA VAL A 290 5.79 -18.12 4.10
C VAL A 290 6.08 -16.66 3.76
N MET A 291 5.56 -16.20 2.61
CA MET A 291 5.86 -14.86 2.09
C MET A 291 4.76 -13.84 2.39
N CYS A 292 3.59 -14.28 2.84
CA CYS A 292 2.46 -13.44 3.21
C CYS A 292 1.57 -14.11 4.26
N LEU A 293 0.74 -13.30 4.90
CA LEU A 293 -0.37 -13.67 5.78
C LEU A 293 -1.64 -12.95 5.29
N PRO A 294 -2.85 -13.34 5.75
CA PRO A 294 -4.08 -12.65 5.35
C PRO A 294 -4.07 -11.13 5.55
N TRP A 295 -3.38 -10.65 6.59
CA TRP A 295 -3.27 -9.22 6.92
C TRP A 295 -2.09 -8.52 6.23
N ASN A 296 -1.10 -9.28 5.74
CA ASN A 296 0.15 -8.76 5.21
C ASN A 296 0.52 -9.48 3.90
N ASP A 297 0.19 -8.87 2.76
CA ASP A 297 0.47 -9.42 1.42
C ASP A 297 1.90 -9.13 0.91
N ASP A 298 2.66 -8.31 1.64
CA ASP A 298 4.01 -7.86 1.27
C ASP A 298 5.05 -8.34 2.30
N PRO A 299 6.35 -8.37 1.94
CA PRO A 299 7.43 -8.70 2.87
C PRO A 299 7.49 -7.75 4.07
N LEU A 300 8.09 -8.22 5.17
CA LEU A 300 8.30 -7.40 6.36
C LEU A 300 9.05 -6.10 6.08
N ALA A 301 8.60 -5.02 6.70
CA ALA A 301 9.30 -3.75 6.66
C ALA A 301 10.68 -3.87 7.34
N PRO A 302 11.69 -3.09 6.91
CA PRO A 302 13.02 -3.13 7.53
C PRO A 302 13.03 -2.94 9.04
N GLU A 303 12.09 -2.12 9.57
CA GLU A 303 11.97 -1.84 11.01
C GLU A 303 11.57 -3.06 11.84
N THR A 304 10.82 -4.02 11.27
CA THR A 304 10.42 -5.26 11.95
C THR A 304 11.64 -6.12 12.31
N ASN A 305 12.74 -6.00 11.56
CA ASN A 305 13.97 -6.73 11.88
C ASN A 305 14.57 -6.35 13.24
N LEU A 306 14.23 -5.19 13.80
CA LEU A 306 14.70 -4.74 15.12
C LEU A 306 14.06 -5.51 16.28
N LEU A 307 12.96 -6.21 16.03
CA LEU A 307 12.13 -6.88 17.04
C LEU A 307 11.74 -8.31 16.62
N LYS A 308 12.53 -8.89 15.72
CA LYS A 308 12.25 -10.17 15.07
C LYS A 308 12.23 -11.33 16.06
N ASP A 309 13.19 -11.36 17.00
CA ASP A 309 13.34 -12.45 17.94
C ASP A 309 12.22 -12.43 19.00
N GLU A 310 11.83 -11.23 19.43
CA GLU A 310 10.69 -11.02 20.33
C GLU A 310 9.38 -11.40 19.67
N LEU A 311 9.17 -11.03 18.39
CA LEU A 311 8.00 -11.46 17.62
C LEU A 311 7.96 -12.98 17.47
N ASP A 312 9.08 -13.63 17.15
CA ASP A 312 9.14 -15.10 17.05
C ASP A 312 8.71 -15.76 18.38
N LYS A 313 9.27 -15.28 19.50
CA LYS A 313 8.95 -15.79 20.84
C LYS A 313 7.46 -15.74 21.16
N VAL A 314 6.80 -14.61 20.90
CA VAL A 314 5.37 -14.45 21.25
C VAL A 314 4.45 -15.20 20.30
N ASN A 315 4.75 -15.22 18.98
CA ASN A 315 3.95 -15.95 17.99
C ASN A 315 3.93 -17.46 18.25
N ARG A 316 5.06 -18.04 18.66
CA ARG A 316 5.15 -19.47 19.02
C ARG A 316 4.21 -19.88 20.16
N ARG A 317 3.81 -18.93 21.01
CA ARG A 317 2.95 -19.12 22.18
C ARG A 317 1.51 -18.60 21.99
N GLY A 318 1.08 -18.38 20.75
CA GLY A 318 -0.31 -18.02 20.44
C GLY A 318 -0.65 -16.53 20.58
N VAL A 319 0.35 -15.65 20.56
CA VAL A 319 0.18 -14.20 20.39
C VAL A 319 0.46 -13.88 18.92
N LEU A 320 -0.58 -13.99 18.09
CA LEU A 320 -0.48 -14.00 16.63
C LEU A 320 -0.44 -12.59 16.06
N THR A 321 0.76 -12.05 15.89
CA THR A 321 0.99 -10.63 15.57
C THR A 321 0.71 -10.32 14.10
N ILE A 322 -0.03 -9.24 13.85
CA ILE A 322 -0.38 -8.78 12.50
C ILE A 322 0.17 -7.38 12.17
N ASN A 323 0.58 -6.62 13.19
CA ASN A 323 1.15 -5.28 13.05
C ASN A 323 2.04 -4.93 14.25
N SER A 324 3.13 -4.19 14.02
CA SER A 324 4.07 -3.76 15.06
C SER A 324 4.94 -2.60 14.58
N GLN A 325 5.41 -1.76 15.50
CA GLN A 325 6.51 -0.82 15.25
C GLN A 325 7.39 -0.68 16.51
N PRO A 326 8.71 -0.48 16.36
CA PRO A 326 9.62 -0.25 17.49
C PRO A 326 9.38 1.13 18.14
N SER A 327 9.86 1.32 19.37
CA SER A 327 10.02 2.67 19.91
C SER A 327 11.24 3.35 19.29
N ILE A 328 11.09 4.63 18.93
CA ILE A 328 12.16 5.44 18.36
C ILE A 328 12.20 6.77 19.10
N ASN A 329 13.35 7.08 19.69
CA ASN A 329 13.58 8.31 20.45
C ASN A 329 14.45 9.29 19.65
N GLY A 330 13.85 10.02 18.72
CA GLY A 330 14.49 11.15 18.05
C GLY A 330 15.62 10.75 17.10
N LYS A 331 15.38 9.78 16.21
CA LYS A 331 16.34 9.46 15.14
C LYS A 331 16.32 10.52 14.04
N PRO A 332 17.41 10.70 13.28
CA PRO A 332 17.41 11.61 12.13
C PRO A 332 16.30 11.25 11.13
N SER A 333 15.64 12.25 10.55
CA SER A 333 14.62 12.04 9.51
C SER A 333 15.14 11.37 8.24
N SER A 334 16.47 11.30 8.08
CA SER A 334 17.14 10.59 7.00
C SER A 334 17.63 9.18 7.39
N ASP A 335 17.19 8.63 8.53
CA ASP A 335 17.50 7.25 8.90
C ASP A 335 16.97 6.27 7.83
N PRO A 336 17.75 5.29 7.37
CA PRO A 336 17.35 4.40 6.26
C PRO A 336 16.28 3.37 6.63
N ILE A 337 16.02 3.16 7.92
CA ILE A 337 15.07 2.16 8.41
C ILE A 337 13.73 2.85 8.74
N VAL A 338 13.77 3.95 9.49
CA VAL A 338 12.57 4.62 10.03
C VAL A 338 12.40 6.07 9.59
N GLY A 339 13.33 6.61 8.78
CA GLY A 339 13.32 8.01 8.37
C GLY A 339 12.22 8.34 7.37
N TRP A 340 11.60 9.51 7.55
CA TRP A 340 10.62 10.08 6.64
C TRP A 340 10.58 11.61 6.80
N GLY A 341 9.98 12.28 5.82
CA GLY A 341 9.80 13.73 5.82
C GLY A 341 11.05 14.53 5.39
N PRO A 342 11.03 15.85 5.59
CA PRO A 342 12.13 16.74 5.19
C PRO A 342 13.47 16.39 5.86
N PRO A 343 14.62 16.66 5.19
CA PRO A 343 15.95 16.50 5.78
C PRO A 343 16.16 17.35 7.04
N GLY A 344 17.03 16.86 7.94
CA GLY A 344 17.49 17.62 9.11
C GLY A 344 16.49 17.67 10.27
N GLY A 345 15.42 16.87 10.20
CA GLY A 345 14.47 16.70 11.29
C GLY A 345 14.77 15.48 12.16
N TYR A 346 13.86 15.24 13.10
CA TYR A 346 13.90 14.09 14.01
C TYR A 346 12.54 13.38 14.01
N VAL A 347 12.57 12.06 13.94
CA VAL A 347 11.39 11.20 13.96
C VAL A 347 11.30 10.41 15.26
N PHE A 348 10.06 10.18 15.70
CA PHE A 348 9.74 9.54 16.97
C PHE A 348 8.63 8.52 16.77
N GLN A 349 8.71 7.42 17.52
CA GLN A 349 7.70 6.36 17.54
C GLN A 349 7.50 5.85 18.96
N LYS A 350 6.24 5.61 19.34
CA LYS A 350 5.88 4.75 20.48
C LYS A 350 5.88 3.30 20.02
N ALA A 351 6.28 2.37 20.89
CA ALA A 351 6.19 0.96 20.57
C ALA A 351 4.72 0.54 20.46
N TYR A 352 4.42 -0.26 19.43
CA TYR A 352 3.08 -0.74 19.14
C TYR A 352 3.11 -2.23 18.87
N LEU A 353 2.09 -2.95 19.35
CA LEU A 353 1.90 -4.36 19.07
C LEU A 353 0.41 -4.68 18.88
N GLU A 354 0.08 -5.36 17.79
CA GLU A 354 -1.29 -5.78 17.47
C GLU A 354 -1.32 -7.26 17.09
N PHE A 355 -2.23 -8.02 17.71
CA PHE A 355 -2.26 -9.47 17.58
C PHE A 355 -3.63 -10.09 17.87
N PHE A 356 -3.83 -11.29 17.35
CA PHE A 356 -4.90 -12.19 17.79
C PHE A 356 -4.41 -13.12 18.90
N THR A 357 -5.24 -13.38 19.91
CA THR A 357 -4.94 -14.39 20.93
C THR A 357 -6.20 -14.98 21.56
N SER A 358 -6.05 -16.10 22.28
CA SER A 358 -7.17 -16.83 22.89
C SER A 358 -7.78 -16.08 24.08
N SER A 359 -8.99 -16.48 24.47
CA SER A 359 -9.71 -15.90 25.61
C SER A 359 -8.97 -16.11 26.95
N GLU A 360 -8.28 -17.24 27.10
CA GLU A 360 -7.46 -17.57 28.26
C GLU A 360 -6.29 -16.58 28.39
N ASN A 361 -5.60 -16.32 27.28
CA ASN A 361 -4.51 -15.34 27.21
C ASN A 361 -5.03 -13.93 27.55
N VAL A 362 -6.18 -13.52 27.00
CA VAL A 362 -6.80 -12.22 27.32
C VAL A 362 -7.13 -12.10 28.81
N THR A 363 -7.66 -13.17 29.41
CA THR A 363 -8.03 -13.16 30.84
C THR A 363 -6.79 -12.97 31.73
N ALA A 364 -5.67 -13.61 31.39
CA ALA A 364 -4.39 -13.39 32.06
C ALA A 364 -3.84 -11.97 31.78
N LEU A 365 -3.89 -11.53 30.52
CA LEU A 365 -3.39 -10.22 30.09
C LEU A 365 -4.07 -9.08 30.83
N LEU A 366 -5.40 -9.11 30.99
CA LEU A 366 -6.15 -8.10 31.72
C LEU A 366 -5.76 -8.01 33.21
N LYS A 367 -5.35 -9.13 33.83
CA LYS A 367 -4.83 -9.11 35.21
C LYS A 367 -3.45 -8.47 35.27
N VAL A 368 -2.59 -8.77 34.29
CA VAL A 368 -1.23 -8.21 34.19
C VAL A 368 -1.26 -6.72 33.87
N LEU A 369 -2.09 -6.28 32.94
CA LEU A 369 -2.19 -4.88 32.50
C LEU A 369 -2.47 -3.90 33.65
N LYS A 370 -3.14 -4.33 34.73
CA LYS A 370 -3.33 -3.52 35.94
C LYS A 370 -2.03 -3.06 36.59
N LYS A 371 -0.93 -3.82 36.44
CA LYS A 371 0.40 -3.45 36.94
C LYS A 371 1.08 -2.39 36.08
N TYR A 372 0.66 -2.26 34.82
CA TYR A 372 1.26 -1.39 33.81
C TYR A 372 0.45 -0.11 33.58
N GLU A 373 -0.63 0.11 34.34
CA GLU A 373 -1.35 1.38 34.34
C GLU A 373 -0.55 2.43 35.12
N PRO A 374 -0.34 3.66 34.59
CA PRO A 374 -0.93 4.24 33.37
C PRO A 374 -0.04 4.15 32.10
N ARG A 375 1.08 3.43 32.13
CA ARG A 375 2.07 3.41 31.05
C ARG A 375 1.54 2.82 29.74
N VAL A 376 0.81 1.70 29.80
CA VAL A 376 0.34 0.98 28.60
C VAL A 376 -1.10 1.35 28.27
N ASN A 377 -1.36 1.79 27.04
CA ASN A 377 -2.71 1.83 26.50
C ASN A 377 -3.04 0.51 25.82
N TYR A 378 -4.26 0.01 26.03
CA TYR A 378 -4.73 -1.22 25.42
C TYR A 378 -6.16 -1.09 24.88
N HIS A 379 -6.47 -1.87 23.85
CA HIS A 379 -7.84 -2.09 23.37
C HIS A 379 -7.97 -3.54 22.91
N ILE A 380 -8.93 -4.25 23.50
CA ILE A 380 -9.20 -5.67 23.27
C ILE A 380 -10.63 -5.80 22.73
N VAL A 381 -10.85 -6.57 21.67
CA VAL A 381 -12.18 -6.78 21.09
C VAL A 381 -12.31 -8.15 20.42
N ASN A 382 -13.47 -8.81 20.55
CA ASN A 382 -13.79 -10.03 19.79
C ASN A 382 -14.65 -9.74 18.55
N VAL A 383 -14.90 -10.78 17.74
CA VAL A 383 -15.73 -10.67 16.54
C VAL A 383 -17.14 -10.13 16.84
N HIS A 384 -17.71 -10.49 17.99
CA HIS A 384 -19.04 -10.06 18.44
C HIS A 384 -19.09 -8.60 18.92
N GLY A 385 -17.96 -7.89 18.93
CA GLY A 385 -17.88 -6.48 19.31
C GLY A 385 -17.81 -6.23 20.81
N GLN A 386 -17.69 -7.28 21.65
CA GLN A 386 -17.40 -7.10 23.07
C GLN A 386 -15.97 -6.59 23.21
N ASN A 387 -15.81 -5.40 23.77
CA ASN A 387 -14.52 -4.72 23.84
C ASN A 387 -14.20 -4.19 25.24
N THR A 388 -12.93 -3.90 25.48
CA THR A 388 -12.45 -3.21 26.68
C THR A 388 -11.22 -2.39 26.32
N THR A 389 -11.16 -1.15 26.79
CA THR A 389 -10.03 -0.25 26.56
C THR A 389 -9.84 0.70 27.74
N ASN A 390 -8.62 1.17 27.95
CA ASN A 390 -8.29 2.25 28.87
C ASN A 390 -8.00 3.59 28.16
N ALA A 391 -8.39 3.73 26.88
CA ALA A 391 -8.24 4.98 26.16
C ALA A 391 -9.09 6.09 26.80
N HIS A 392 -8.43 7.16 27.25
CA HIS A 392 -9.09 8.28 27.92
C HIS A 392 -10.08 8.97 26.97
N ASP A 393 -11.35 9.07 27.38
CA ASP A 393 -12.45 9.66 26.60
C ASP A 393 -12.56 9.15 25.14
N MET A 394 -12.13 7.92 24.87
CA MET A 394 -12.08 7.34 23.52
C MET A 394 -11.26 8.20 22.53
N GLN A 395 -10.30 8.99 23.01
CA GLN A 395 -9.49 9.86 22.16
C GLN A 395 -8.35 9.09 21.47
N PRO A 396 -7.94 9.52 20.26
CA PRO A 396 -6.79 8.95 19.56
C PRO A 396 -5.46 9.22 20.29
N ASN A 397 -4.56 8.26 20.25
CA ASN A 397 -3.18 8.38 20.75
C ASN A 397 -2.20 8.49 19.57
N ALA A 398 -1.41 9.57 19.50
CA ALA A 398 -0.36 9.70 18.50
C ALA A 398 0.81 8.76 18.79
N VAL A 399 1.18 7.94 17.80
CA VAL A 399 2.23 6.91 17.95
C VAL A 399 3.43 7.10 17.03
N THR A 400 3.32 7.94 15.99
CA THR A 400 4.45 8.34 15.15
C THR A 400 4.36 9.84 14.86
N TRP A 401 5.45 10.57 15.08
CA TRP A 401 5.53 12.01 14.77
C TRP A 401 6.95 12.44 14.39
N GLY A 402 7.04 13.61 13.78
CA GLY A 402 8.28 14.20 13.30
C GLY A 402 8.34 15.70 13.58
N ILE A 403 9.54 16.17 13.95
CA ILE A 403 9.85 17.58 14.15
C ILE A 403 10.88 17.99 13.09
N PHE A 404 10.55 19.00 12.29
CA PHE A 404 11.37 19.39 11.14
C PHE A 404 11.76 20.88 11.23
N PRO A 405 12.98 21.27 10.81
CA PRO A 405 13.41 22.66 10.84
C PRO A 405 12.49 23.57 10.03
N GLY A 406 12.02 24.66 10.65
CA GLY A 406 11.18 25.67 10.00
C GLY A 406 9.76 25.20 9.66
N ARG A 407 9.26 24.12 10.28
CA ARG A 407 7.90 23.60 10.07
C ARG A 407 7.24 23.24 11.41
N GLU A 408 5.91 23.14 11.39
CA GLU A 408 5.14 22.58 12.50
C GLU A 408 5.34 21.07 12.62
N ILE A 409 4.89 20.50 13.75
CA ILE A 409 4.96 19.07 14.02
C ILE A 409 4.01 18.32 13.09
N VAL A 410 4.47 17.20 12.54
CA VAL A 410 3.64 16.28 11.74
C VAL A 410 3.48 14.99 12.54
N GLN A 411 2.25 14.50 12.72
CA GLN A 411 1.95 13.28 13.48
C GLN A 411 1.11 12.30 12.65
N PRO A 412 1.73 11.61 11.68
CA PRO A 412 0.99 10.95 10.60
C PRO A 412 0.34 9.62 10.98
N THR A 413 0.56 9.12 12.19
CA THR A 413 0.07 7.82 12.63
C THR A 413 -0.50 7.89 14.05
N VAL A 414 -1.73 7.43 14.20
CA VAL A 414 -2.44 7.36 15.49
C VAL A 414 -3.00 5.96 15.74
N VAL A 415 -3.30 5.67 17.01
CA VAL A 415 -4.15 4.57 17.46
C VAL A 415 -5.47 5.18 17.91
N ASP A 416 -6.55 4.93 17.17
CA ASP A 416 -7.88 5.49 17.43
C ASP A 416 -8.87 4.37 17.83
N PRO A 417 -9.42 4.40 19.05
CA PRO A 417 -10.36 3.37 19.53
C PRO A 417 -11.61 3.22 18.66
N VAL A 418 -12.11 4.30 18.05
CA VAL A 418 -13.29 4.25 17.18
C VAL A 418 -12.96 3.56 15.86
N SER A 419 -11.89 3.98 15.19
CA SER A 419 -11.40 3.35 13.95
C SER A 419 -11.07 1.87 14.15
N PHE A 420 -10.58 1.48 15.32
CA PHE A 420 -10.26 0.08 15.63
C PHE A 420 -11.50 -0.83 15.55
N LEU A 421 -12.69 -0.32 15.90
CA LEU A 421 -13.94 -1.08 15.82
C LEU A 421 -14.44 -1.29 14.38
N TYR A 422 -14.03 -0.43 13.45
CA TYR A 422 -14.26 -0.65 12.02
C TYR A 422 -13.21 -1.57 11.40
N TRP A 423 -11.96 -1.45 11.87
CA TRP A 423 -10.87 -2.31 11.44
C TRP A 423 -11.11 -3.78 11.83
N LYS A 424 -11.58 -4.05 13.06
CA LYS A 424 -11.79 -5.43 13.53
C LYS A 424 -12.65 -6.25 12.56
N ASP A 425 -13.66 -5.64 11.93
CA ASP A 425 -14.57 -6.38 11.06
C ASP A 425 -13.84 -6.92 9.84
N GLU A 426 -12.94 -6.12 9.26
CA GLU A 426 -12.04 -6.58 8.20
C GLU A 426 -11.03 -7.58 8.73
N ALA A 427 -10.39 -7.29 9.86
CA ALA A 427 -9.35 -8.14 10.45
C ALA A 427 -9.87 -9.55 10.74
N PHE A 428 -11.08 -9.68 11.29
CA PHE A 428 -11.73 -10.97 11.51
C PHE A 428 -12.19 -11.60 10.18
N ALA A 429 -12.81 -10.84 9.27
CA ALA A 429 -13.26 -11.39 7.98
C ALA A 429 -12.13 -12.04 7.17
N LEU A 430 -10.90 -11.52 7.26
CA LEU A 430 -9.72 -12.07 6.60
C LEU A 430 -9.40 -13.51 7.00
N TRP A 431 -9.67 -13.93 8.24
CA TRP A 431 -9.54 -15.34 8.65
C TRP A 431 -10.39 -16.26 7.78
N ILE A 432 -11.63 -15.85 7.51
CA ILE A 432 -12.58 -16.67 6.76
C ILE A 432 -12.32 -16.56 5.25
N GLU A 433 -12.23 -15.33 4.76
CA GLU A 433 -12.19 -15.04 3.32
C GLU A 433 -10.89 -15.48 2.66
N GLN A 434 -9.75 -15.35 3.34
CA GLN A 434 -8.45 -15.74 2.78
C GLN A 434 -7.98 -17.11 3.23
N TRP A 435 -8.20 -17.50 4.49
CA TRP A 435 -7.60 -18.73 5.04
C TRP A 435 -8.60 -19.89 5.10
N ALA A 436 -9.77 -19.72 5.72
CA ALA A 436 -10.73 -20.80 5.89
C ALA A 436 -11.26 -21.35 4.56
N LYS A 437 -11.51 -20.47 3.57
CA LYS A 437 -11.99 -20.84 2.22
C LYS A 437 -10.95 -21.59 1.36
N LEU A 438 -9.69 -21.71 1.82
CA LEU A 438 -8.73 -22.61 1.17
C LEU A 438 -9.14 -24.08 1.35
N TYR A 439 -9.81 -24.40 2.44
CA TYR A 439 -10.22 -25.75 2.81
C TYR A 439 -11.72 -26.00 2.54
N GLU A 440 -12.08 -27.27 2.37
CA GLU A 440 -13.48 -27.69 2.20
C GLU A 440 -14.33 -27.36 3.43
N ASP A 441 -15.63 -27.12 3.23
CA ASP A 441 -16.57 -26.63 4.25
C ASP A 441 -16.56 -27.48 5.55
N GLU A 442 -16.51 -28.81 5.42
CA GLU A 442 -16.57 -29.78 6.52
C GLU A 442 -15.20 -30.30 6.99
N SER A 443 -14.11 -29.70 6.50
CA SER A 443 -12.75 -30.19 6.82
C SER A 443 -12.31 -29.80 8.24
N PRO A 444 -11.52 -30.64 8.94
CA PRO A 444 -10.93 -30.29 10.23
C PRO A 444 -10.11 -28.99 10.19
N SER A 445 -9.36 -28.76 9.10
CA SER A 445 -8.57 -27.54 8.90
C SER A 445 -9.43 -26.29 8.94
N ARG A 446 -10.60 -26.31 8.30
CA ARG A 446 -11.53 -25.19 8.31
C ARG A 446 -12.15 -24.95 9.68
N MET A 447 -12.46 -26.02 10.41
CA MET A 447 -13.00 -25.92 11.76
C MET A 447 -12.01 -25.23 12.71
N ILE A 448 -10.70 -25.49 12.57
CA ILE A 448 -9.66 -24.82 13.37
C ILE A 448 -9.64 -23.31 13.10
N ILE A 449 -9.59 -22.90 11.82
CA ILE A 449 -9.60 -21.47 11.48
C ILE A 449 -10.90 -20.79 11.94
N LYS A 450 -12.04 -21.47 11.79
CA LYS A 450 -13.34 -20.96 12.25
C LYS A 450 -13.39 -20.84 13.78
N TYR A 451 -12.81 -21.80 14.51
CA TYR A 451 -12.68 -21.73 15.97
C TYR A 451 -11.87 -20.50 16.41
N ILE A 452 -10.72 -20.23 15.77
CA ILE A 452 -9.93 -19.04 16.02
C ILE A 452 -10.75 -17.77 15.76
N HIS A 453 -11.38 -17.67 14.59
CA HIS A 453 -12.24 -16.54 14.24
C HIS A 453 -13.36 -16.28 15.26
N ASP A 454 -14.03 -17.34 15.71
CA ASP A 454 -15.21 -17.22 16.58
C ASP A 454 -14.85 -16.98 18.06
N ASN A 455 -13.64 -17.36 18.53
CA ASN A 455 -13.29 -17.34 19.95
C ASN A 455 -12.11 -16.43 20.34
N TYR A 456 -11.26 -16.03 19.39
CA TYR A 456 -10.11 -15.18 19.70
C TYR A 456 -10.51 -13.71 19.82
N PHE A 457 -9.63 -12.96 20.47
CA PHE A 457 -9.69 -11.51 20.55
C PHE A 457 -8.59 -10.89 19.71
N LEU A 458 -8.91 -9.76 19.08
CA LEU A 458 -7.95 -8.83 18.53
C LEU A 458 -7.55 -7.83 19.61
N VAL A 459 -6.25 -7.66 19.81
CA VAL A 459 -5.66 -6.81 20.84
C VAL A 459 -4.69 -5.83 20.19
N ASN A 460 -4.74 -4.55 20.57
CA ASN A 460 -3.65 -3.62 20.33
C ASN A 460 -3.12 -3.03 21.66
N LEU A 461 -1.79 -2.86 21.74
CA LEU A 461 -1.06 -2.33 22.88
C LEU A 461 -0.12 -1.21 22.42
N VAL A 462 -0.02 -0.14 23.22
CA VAL A 462 0.90 0.98 23.03
C VAL A 462 1.69 1.22 24.32
N ASP A 463 3.02 1.25 24.23
CA ASP A 463 3.88 1.75 25.30
C ASP A 463 4.08 3.26 25.14
N ASN A 464 3.57 4.05 26.10
CA ASN A 464 3.66 5.51 26.02
C ASN A 464 5.05 6.07 26.29
N ASP A 465 5.90 5.34 27.01
CA ASP A 465 7.22 5.81 27.44
C ASP A 465 8.28 5.54 26.36
N PHE A 466 8.12 6.17 25.19
CA PHE A 466 9.06 6.07 24.06
C PHE A 466 10.55 6.37 24.36
N PRO A 467 10.93 7.13 25.42
CA PRO A 467 12.35 7.27 25.78
C PRO A 467 12.96 6.05 26.48
N LEU A 468 12.14 5.14 27.00
CA LEU A 468 12.55 3.95 27.73
C LEU A 468 12.54 2.70 26.83
N ASP A 469 13.13 1.62 27.33
CA ASP A 469 13.05 0.32 26.69
C ASP A 469 11.59 -0.16 26.64
N ASN A 470 11.24 -0.79 25.51
CA ASN A 470 9.90 -1.26 25.22
C ASN A 470 9.42 -2.28 26.26
N CYS A 471 8.39 -1.94 27.04
CA CYS A 471 7.87 -2.84 28.07
C CYS A 471 6.85 -3.86 27.54
N LEU A 472 6.40 -3.76 26.28
CA LEU A 472 5.36 -4.64 25.74
C LEU A 472 5.78 -6.12 25.78
N TRP A 473 7.06 -6.41 25.61
CA TRP A 473 7.57 -7.79 25.71
C TRP A 473 7.46 -8.34 27.14
N GLN A 474 7.77 -7.52 28.14
CA GLN A 474 7.62 -7.91 29.55
C GLN A 474 6.14 -8.09 29.93
N VAL A 475 5.23 -7.28 29.38
CA VAL A 475 3.77 -7.46 29.58
C VAL A 475 3.33 -8.85 29.10
N ILE A 476 3.82 -9.29 27.94
CA ILE A 476 3.49 -10.61 27.38
C ILE A 476 4.17 -11.73 28.17
N ASP A 477 5.41 -11.54 28.62
CA ASP A 477 6.10 -12.51 29.47
C ASP A 477 5.40 -12.71 30.82
N ASP A 478 4.99 -11.62 31.50
CA ASP A 478 4.22 -11.68 32.74
C ASP A 478 2.86 -12.39 32.55
N MET A 479 2.23 -12.20 31.38
CA MET A 479 0.99 -12.91 31.02
C MET A 479 1.24 -14.41 30.91
N PHE A 480 2.31 -14.81 30.24
CA PHE A 480 2.71 -16.20 30.12
C PHE A 480 3.08 -16.81 31.47
N GLU A 481 3.83 -16.10 32.32
CA GLU A 481 4.17 -16.57 33.66
C GLU A 481 2.93 -16.84 34.52
N LEU A 482 1.90 -15.99 34.40
CA LEU A 482 0.63 -16.16 35.12
C LEU A 482 -0.18 -17.37 34.62
N LEU A 483 -0.08 -17.69 33.32
CA LEU A 483 -0.71 -18.87 32.73
C LEU A 483 0.02 -20.16 33.10
N ASP A 484 1.36 -20.12 33.12
CA ASP A 484 2.21 -21.25 33.46
C ASP A 484 2.16 -21.56 34.97
N ASN A 485 1.91 -20.54 35.81
CA ASN A 485 1.80 -20.66 37.27
C ASN A 485 0.53 -19.96 37.80
N PRO A 486 -0.67 -20.55 37.61
CA PRO A 486 -1.89 -19.97 38.12
C PRO A 486 -1.84 -19.92 39.66
N PRO A 487 -2.20 -18.79 40.31
CA PRO A 487 -2.25 -18.72 41.77
C PRO A 487 -3.23 -19.77 42.31
N GLU A 488 -2.84 -20.49 43.38
CA GLU A 488 -3.72 -21.45 44.05
C GLU A 488 -5.06 -20.80 44.38
N GLU A 489 -6.16 -21.39 43.90
CA GLU A 489 -7.51 -20.95 44.26
C GLU A 489 -7.66 -21.00 45.78
N GLN A 490 -7.87 -19.84 46.42
CA GLN A 490 -8.33 -19.81 47.81
C GLN A 490 -9.67 -20.56 47.87
N PRO A 491 -9.88 -21.48 48.82
CA PRO A 491 -11.14 -22.21 48.91
C PRO A 491 -12.27 -21.20 49.07
N THR A 492 -13.21 -21.22 48.12
CA THR A 492 -14.48 -20.50 48.23
C THR A 492 -15.12 -20.81 49.57
N GLU A 493 -15.25 -19.81 50.44
CA GLU A 493 -16.09 -19.90 51.63
C GLU A 493 -17.51 -20.28 51.16
N GLN A 494 -17.97 -21.45 51.61
CA GLN A 494 -19.34 -21.89 51.40
C GLN A 494 -20.29 -20.80 51.96
N PRO A 495 -21.34 -20.41 51.23
CA PRO A 495 -22.33 -19.50 51.78
C PRO A 495 -23.00 -20.19 52.97
N ALA A 496 -22.95 -19.56 54.14
CA ALA A 496 -23.63 -20.02 55.34
C ALA A 496 -25.11 -20.25 55.06
N GLU A 497 -25.60 -21.46 55.35
CA GLU A 497 -27.02 -21.79 55.35
C GLU A 497 -27.78 -20.80 56.25
N GLN A 498 -28.70 -20.05 55.65
CA GLN A 498 -29.69 -19.28 56.40
C GLN A 498 -30.67 -20.26 57.07
N PRO A 499 -30.99 -20.09 58.37
CA PRO A 499 -31.97 -20.93 59.03
C PRO A 499 -33.38 -20.60 58.51
N THR A 500 -34.14 -21.64 58.22
CA THR A 500 -35.54 -21.62 57.78
C THR A 500 -36.45 -20.98 58.83
N GLU A 501 -37.14 -19.89 58.45
CA GLU A 501 -38.28 -19.33 59.19
C GLU A 501 -39.51 -20.24 59.02
N GLU A 502 -39.65 -21.23 59.90
CA GLU A 502 -40.95 -21.87 60.17
C GLU A 502 -40.96 -22.37 61.62
N GLN A 503 -41.33 -21.49 62.57
CA GLN A 503 -42.02 -21.78 63.85
C GLN A 503 -41.79 -20.67 64.91
N SER A 504 -42.51 -19.56 64.79
CA SER A 504 -43.05 -18.70 65.88
C SER A 504 -43.47 -17.39 65.21
N ASP A 505 -44.73 -17.13 64.87
CA ASP A 505 -45.71 -16.64 65.83
C ASP A 505 -47.11 -16.77 65.22
N LYS A 506 -47.84 -17.80 65.66
CA LYS A 506 -49.30 -17.91 65.50
C LYS A 506 -50.06 -17.43 66.74
N GLU A 507 -49.43 -16.58 67.55
CA GLU A 507 -50.06 -15.94 68.71
C GLU A 507 -49.76 -14.43 68.71
N GLN A 508 -50.49 -13.66 67.90
CA GLN A 508 -50.92 -12.29 68.20
C GLN A 508 -51.63 -11.66 66.98
N ARG A 509 -52.90 -12.03 66.77
CA ARG A 509 -53.93 -11.15 66.18
C ARG A 509 -55.32 -11.75 66.39
N ALA A 510 -55.69 -11.87 67.66
CA ALA A 510 -57.06 -11.83 68.12
C ALA A 510 -57.16 -10.66 69.11
N LYS A 511 -57.41 -9.46 68.59
CA LYS A 511 -58.00 -8.30 69.26
C LYS A 511 -58.35 -7.25 68.21
#